data_AF-A0A971EN56-F1
#
_entry.id   AF-A0A971EN56-F1
#
_cell.length_a   1.000
_cell.length_b   1.000
_cell.length_c   1.000
_cell.angle_alpha   90.00
_cell.angle_beta   90.00
_cell.angle_gamma   90.00
#
_symmetry.space_group_name_H-M   'P 1'
#
loop_
_entity.id
_entity.type
_entity.pdbx_description
1 polymer ?
#
loop_
_entity_poly.entity_id
_entity_poly.type
_entity_poly.pdbx_seq_one_letter_code
_entity_poly.pdbx_strand_id
1 'polypeptide(L)'
;MSQIRLLIADKDTMFLEKFSAYLHKNKNTQFSLELFTVPERFIDWVNKGEQADIMLVSSSFLSNLACEFEKDNLVILRDSPESFIPQGYRTINKYQPADNLMKELISLYADKLPGERPKSEGSGTVHLVLYGDGSDVFNPMAQAMAVYKASTNKSVFYINLDEFSNTDDFFQGTNTKDLSEMLYYIKAQKENLSLKAEACTSRDINWGVDFMKGHKNPEDISKLNASELKSLIGSIRGRNCYDDIVISRAFRQDELLNVLLDEASRIYITFSDYYSSITRMVKVSQFIKQKEHEKSGLTDKTIFCITVTGINQAPNTSIDIPNFRKYMLPRPYDEEAVTTPRADYISALKTILEQ
;
A
#
# COMPACT_ATOMS: atom_id res chain seq x y z
N MET A 1 10.09 15.70 5.86
CA MET A 1 10.36 15.90 4.42
C MET A 1 10.17 17.38 4.13
N SER A 2 10.91 17.95 3.18
CA SER A 2 10.66 19.32 2.71
C SER A 2 9.27 19.40 2.04
N GLN A 3 8.62 20.55 2.17
CA GLN A 3 7.31 20.82 1.57
C GLN A 3 7.46 20.95 0.04
N ILE A 4 6.64 20.25 -0.75
CA ILE A 4 6.66 20.33 -2.22
C ILE A 4 6.01 21.64 -2.66
N ARG A 5 6.75 22.53 -3.31
CA ARG A 5 6.21 23.78 -3.87
C ARG A 5 5.46 23.48 -5.17
N LEU A 6 4.14 23.53 -5.11
CA LEU A 6 3.24 23.29 -6.22
C LEU A 6 2.59 24.60 -6.65
N LEU A 7 2.85 25.00 -7.89
CA LEU A 7 2.19 26.13 -8.53
C LEU A 7 1.03 25.62 -9.38
N ILE A 8 -0.12 26.28 -9.32
CA ILE A 8 -1.30 25.97 -10.17
C ILE A 8 -1.80 27.24 -10.84
N ALA A 9 -1.77 27.28 -12.17
CA ALA A 9 -2.28 28.37 -12.98
C ALA A 9 -3.52 27.92 -13.78
N ASP A 10 -4.68 28.49 -13.43
CA ASP A 10 -5.96 28.15 -14.01
C ASP A 10 -6.93 29.32 -13.93
N LYS A 11 -7.73 29.53 -14.97
CA LYS A 11 -8.80 30.56 -14.95
C LYS A 11 -10.00 30.11 -14.12
N ASP A 12 -10.16 28.80 -13.94
CA ASP A 12 -11.23 28.21 -13.14
C ASP A 12 -10.93 28.34 -11.64
N THR A 13 -11.45 29.41 -11.04
CA THR A 13 -11.30 29.68 -9.60
C THR A 13 -11.93 28.61 -8.74
N MET A 14 -13.04 28.01 -9.17
CA MET A 14 -13.74 26.97 -8.42
C MET A 14 -12.91 25.69 -8.35
N PHE A 15 -12.24 25.32 -9.45
CA PHE A 15 -11.30 24.20 -9.45
C PHE A 15 -10.14 24.45 -8.48
N LEU A 16 -9.50 25.62 -8.55
CA LEU A 16 -8.38 25.97 -7.67
C LEU A 16 -8.77 25.92 -6.19
N GLU A 17 -9.93 26.47 -5.82
CA GLU A 17 -10.44 26.44 -4.44
C GLU A 17 -10.71 24.99 -3.97
N LYS A 18 -11.39 24.18 -4.77
CA LYS A 18 -11.73 22.79 -4.38
C LYS A 18 -10.49 21.91 -4.28
N PHE A 19 -9.56 22.03 -5.24
CA PHE A 19 -8.36 21.21 -5.25
C PHE A 19 -7.37 21.62 -4.17
N SER A 20 -7.19 22.93 -3.93
CA SER A 20 -6.36 23.41 -2.81
C SER A 20 -6.92 22.97 -1.45
N ALA A 21 -8.24 23.06 -1.24
CA ALA A 21 -8.88 22.56 -0.03
C ALA A 21 -8.69 21.04 0.15
N TYR A 22 -8.76 20.26 -0.94
CA TYR A 22 -8.48 18.83 -0.92
C TYR A 22 -7.03 18.53 -0.49
N LEU A 23 -6.05 19.21 -1.11
CA LEU A 23 -4.63 19.05 -0.80
C LEU A 23 -4.31 19.43 0.66
N HIS A 24 -4.91 20.50 1.18
CA HIS A 24 -4.73 20.88 2.58
C HIS A 24 -5.34 19.88 3.58
N LYS A 25 -6.45 19.23 3.20
CA LYS A 25 -7.12 18.25 4.06
C LYS A 25 -6.38 16.91 4.12
N ASN A 26 -5.80 16.46 3.01
CA ASN A 26 -5.11 15.17 2.92
C ASN A 26 -3.62 15.31 3.26
N LYS A 27 -3.34 15.32 4.58
CA LYS A 27 -2.04 15.65 5.21
C LYS A 27 -0.84 14.72 4.90
N ASN A 28 -0.95 13.77 3.98
CA ASN A 28 0.15 12.82 3.70
C ASN A 28 1.30 13.44 2.89
N THR A 29 1.07 14.56 2.20
CA THR A 29 2.12 15.29 1.47
C THR A 29 1.99 16.78 1.77
N GLN A 30 3.02 17.37 2.39
CA GLN A 30 3.05 18.80 2.67
C GLN A 30 3.28 19.53 1.34
N PHE A 31 2.23 20.03 0.69
CA PHE A 31 2.33 20.93 -0.46
C PHE A 31 2.35 22.39 0.00
N SER A 32 3.20 23.22 -0.60
CA SER A 32 3.14 24.69 -0.53
C SER A 32 2.51 25.15 -1.83
N LEU A 33 1.33 25.78 -1.75
CA LEU A 33 0.54 26.11 -2.92
C LEU A 33 0.72 27.57 -3.32
N GLU A 34 0.99 27.81 -4.59
CA GLU A 34 0.91 29.12 -5.24
C GLU A 34 -0.10 29.06 -6.38
N LEU A 35 -1.14 29.90 -6.30
CA LEU A 35 -2.27 29.84 -7.23
C LEU A 35 -2.31 31.09 -8.10
N PHE A 36 -2.45 30.90 -9.41
CA PHE A 36 -2.53 31.97 -10.40
C PHE A 36 -3.81 31.86 -11.22
N THR A 37 -4.60 32.93 -11.21
CA THR A 37 -5.82 33.06 -12.03
C THR A 37 -5.68 34.03 -13.19
N VAL A 38 -4.62 34.84 -13.15
CA VAL A 38 -4.35 35.95 -14.07
C VAL A 38 -3.03 35.67 -14.80
N PRO A 39 -3.02 35.50 -16.14
CA PRO A 39 -1.82 35.22 -16.93
C PRO A 39 -0.68 36.22 -16.72
N GLU A 40 -0.99 37.51 -16.60
CA GLU A 40 0.02 38.55 -16.42
C GLU A 40 0.80 38.37 -15.11
N ARG A 41 0.12 38.01 -14.02
CA ARG A 41 0.77 37.76 -12.72
C ARG A 41 1.65 36.51 -12.75
N PHE A 42 1.24 35.50 -13.51
CA PHE A 42 2.05 34.30 -13.70
C PHE A 42 3.33 34.61 -14.49
N ILE A 43 3.23 35.41 -15.56
CA ILE A 43 4.40 35.85 -16.34
C ILE A 43 5.35 36.69 -15.48
N ASP A 44 4.81 37.62 -14.67
CA ASP A 44 5.62 38.43 -13.75
C ASP A 44 6.38 37.56 -12.74
N TRP A 45 5.74 36.51 -12.22
CA TRP A 45 6.34 35.56 -11.29
C TRP A 45 7.48 34.77 -11.96
N VAL A 46 7.27 34.27 -13.18
CA VAL A 46 8.31 33.58 -13.95
C VAL A 46 9.48 34.53 -14.26
N ASN A 47 9.21 35.77 -14.65
CA ASN A 47 10.24 36.77 -14.96
C ASN A 47 11.06 37.19 -13.74
N LYS A 48 10.52 37.07 -12.53
CA LYS A 48 11.26 37.30 -11.28
C LYS A 48 12.22 36.17 -10.94
N GLY A 49 12.18 35.05 -11.67
CA GLY A 49 13.00 33.88 -11.42
C GLY A 49 12.54 33.08 -10.19
N GLU A 50 11.28 33.25 -9.78
CA GLU A 50 10.68 32.40 -8.74
C GLU A 50 10.56 30.96 -9.28
N GLN A 51 10.74 29.97 -8.39
CA GLN A 51 10.77 28.56 -8.77
C GLN A 51 9.79 27.74 -7.94
N ALA A 52 9.10 26.84 -8.62
CA ALA A 52 8.26 25.82 -8.04
C ALA A 52 8.81 24.45 -8.43
N ASP A 53 8.57 23.46 -7.57
CA ASP A 53 9.03 22.10 -7.81
C ASP A 53 8.17 21.43 -8.90
N ILE A 54 6.88 21.80 -8.98
CA ILE A 54 5.96 21.46 -10.07
C ILE A 54 5.10 22.68 -10.43
N MET A 55 4.93 22.93 -11.72
CA MET A 55 3.98 23.90 -12.25
C MET A 55 2.86 23.19 -13.01
N LEU A 56 1.62 23.40 -12.58
CA LEU A 56 0.42 22.95 -13.28
C LEU A 56 -0.22 24.12 -14.00
N VAL A 57 -0.35 24.02 -15.32
CA VAL A 57 -0.99 25.06 -16.13
C VAL A 57 -2.12 24.43 -16.94
N SER A 58 -3.34 24.94 -16.80
CA SER A 58 -4.46 24.42 -17.60
C SER A 58 -4.31 24.73 -19.08
N SER A 59 -4.86 23.87 -19.94
CA SER A 59 -4.82 24.06 -21.39
C SER A 59 -5.41 25.41 -21.82
N SER A 60 -6.50 25.83 -21.17
CA SER A 60 -7.17 27.12 -21.41
C SER A 60 -6.41 28.34 -20.85
N PHE A 61 -5.51 28.13 -19.89
CA PHE A 61 -4.60 29.16 -19.42
C PHE A 61 -3.38 29.27 -20.33
N LEU A 62 -2.82 28.12 -20.75
CA LEU A 62 -1.68 28.04 -21.66
C LEU A 62 -1.96 28.71 -23.00
N SER A 63 -3.17 28.56 -23.56
CA SER A 63 -3.56 29.20 -24.83
C SER A 63 -3.44 30.74 -24.80
N ASN A 64 -3.40 31.33 -23.61
CA ASN A 64 -3.29 32.77 -23.41
C ASN A 64 -1.86 33.22 -23.10
N LEU A 65 -0.92 32.29 -22.99
CA LEU A 65 0.49 32.58 -22.75
C LEU A 65 1.23 32.60 -24.09
N ALA A 66 1.95 33.69 -24.35
CA ALA A 66 2.79 33.84 -25.55
C ALA A 66 4.24 33.35 -25.35
N CYS A 67 4.57 32.83 -24.17
CA CYS A 67 5.94 32.41 -23.80
C CYS A 67 6.09 30.89 -23.78
N GLU A 68 7.26 30.43 -24.21
CA GLU A 68 7.72 29.06 -23.96
C GLU A 68 8.31 28.97 -22.56
N PHE A 69 7.99 27.89 -21.82
CA PHE A 69 8.50 27.64 -20.48
C PHE A 69 9.45 26.45 -20.48
N GLU A 70 10.29 26.34 -19.45
CA GLU A 70 11.11 25.16 -19.24
C GLU A 70 10.23 23.89 -19.16
N LYS A 71 10.51 22.96 -20.06
CA LYS A 71 9.68 21.77 -20.28
C LYS A 71 9.71 20.79 -19.11
N ASP A 72 10.76 20.83 -18.30
CA ASP A 72 10.98 19.83 -17.26
C ASP A 72 10.08 20.04 -16.04
N ASN A 73 9.68 21.28 -15.72
CA ASN A 73 8.87 21.59 -14.53
C ASN A 73 7.38 21.80 -14.81
N LEU A 74 7.00 21.94 -16.09
CA LEU A 74 5.64 22.22 -16.51
C LEU A 74 4.83 20.94 -16.81
N VAL A 75 3.63 20.87 -16.24
CA VAL A 75 2.63 19.84 -16.51
C VAL A 75 1.33 20.51 -16.92
N ILE A 76 0.75 20.07 -18.05
CA ILE A 76 -0.48 20.66 -18.57
C ILE A 76 -1.70 19.94 -18.00
N LEU A 77 -2.58 20.69 -17.33
CA LEU A 77 -3.90 20.22 -16.93
C LEU A 77 -4.85 20.31 -18.12
N ARG A 78 -5.22 19.16 -18.67
CA ARG A 78 -6.09 19.05 -19.83
C ARG A 78 -7.54 19.28 -19.42
N ASP A 79 -8.15 20.35 -19.97
CA ASP A 79 -9.56 20.70 -19.70
C ASP A 79 -10.54 19.75 -20.43
N SER A 80 -10.19 19.27 -21.62
CA SER A 80 -11.00 18.36 -22.44
C SER A 80 -10.13 17.44 -23.31
N PRO A 81 -10.61 16.26 -23.73
CA PRO A 81 -9.87 15.39 -24.66
C PRO A 81 -9.42 16.10 -25.95
N GLU A 82 -10.19 17.08 -26.41
CA GLU A 82 -9.97 17.89 -27.61
C GLU A 82 -9.02 19.08 -27.40
N SER A 83 -8.58 19.33 -26.15
CA SER A 83 -7.66 20.43 -25.86
C SER A 83 -6.37 20.29 -26.66
N PHE A 84 -5.99 21.34 -27.40
CA PHE A 84 -4.73 21.41 -28.11
C PHE A 84 -3.57 21.58 -27.12
N ILE A 85 -2.63 20.64 -27.14
CA ILE A 85 -1.46 20.63 -26.24
C ILE A 85 -0.21 20.53 -27.12
N PRO A 86 0.77 21.43 -26.93
CA PRO A 86 2.02 21.35 -27.68
C PRO A 86 2.78 20.04 -27.38
N GLN A 87 3.50 19.51 -28.37
CA GLN A 87 4.30 18.31 -28.20
C GLN A 87 5.44 18.52 -27.20
N GLY A 88 5.71 17.48 -26.39
CA GLY A 88 6.82 17.46 -25.42
C GLY A 88 6.45 17.87 -23.99
N TYR A 89 5.21 18.31 -23.74
CA TYR A 89 4.72 18.53 -22.38
C TYR A 89 4.10 17.27 -21.78
N ARG A 90 4.33 17.05 -20.49
CA ARG A 90 3.56 16.05 -19.72
C ARG A 90 2.15 16.59 -19.48
N THR A 91 1.14 15.72 -19.56
CA THR A 91 -0.26 16.12 -19.42
C THR A 91 -0.99 15.26 -18.41
N ILE A 92 -1.88 15.87 -17.63
CA ILE A 92 -2.81 15.19 -16.73
C ILE A 92 -4.23 15.67 -17.04
N ASN A 93 -5.22 14.78 -16.97
CA ASN A 93 -6.63 15.17 -17.09
C ASN A 93 -7.08 15.94 -15.83
N LYS A 94 -7.67 17.12 -16.03
CA LYS A 94 -8.10 18.02 -14.94
C LYS A 94 -9.30 17.44 -14.17
N TYR A 95 -10.29 16.93 -14.88
CA TYR A 95 -11.56 16.47 -14.30
C TYR A 95 -11.52 14.97 -14.02
N GLN A 96 -11.01 14.62 -12.86
CA GLN A 96 -10.98 13.26 -12.34
C GLN A 96 -11.07 13.30 -10.80
N PRO A 97 -11.25 12.16 -10.11
CA PRO A 97 -11.18 12.14 -8.65
C PRO A 97 -9.89 12.81 -8.15
N ALA A 98 -10.02 13.74 -7.19
CA ALA A 98 -8.89 14.56 -6.73
C ALA A 98 -7.72 13.72 -6.19
N ASP A 99 -8.01 12.54 -5.64
CA ASP A 99 -7.02 11.56 -5.21
C ASP A 99 -6.16 11.04 -6.36
N ASN A 100 -6.77 10.73 -7.51
CA ASN A 100 -6.06 10.25 -8.69
C ASN A 100 -5.17 11.37 -9.27
N LEU A 101 -5.71 12.59 -9.35
CA LEU A 101 -4.94 13.76 -9.78
C LEU A 101 -3.71 13.97 -8.88
N MET A 102 -3.87 13.91 -7.56
CA MET A 102 -2.76 14.04 -6.60
C MET A 102 -1.69 12.96 -6.81
N LYS A 103 -2.09 11.70 -7.00
CA LYS A 103 -1.16 10.57 -7.21
C LYS A 103 -0.39 10.67 -8.52
N GLU A 104 -1.04 11.13 -9.59
CA GLU A 104 -0.35 11.45 -10.84
C GLU A 104 0.71 12.53 -10.63
N LEU A 105 0.40 13.60 -9.90
CA LEU A 105 1.36 14.67 -9.58
C LEU A 105 2.55 14.16 -8.79
N ILE A 106 2.31 13.39 -7.73
CA ILE A 106 3.37 12.79 -6.90
C ILE A 106 4.26 11.88 -7.75
N SER A 107 3.66 11.09 -8.64
CA SER A 107 4.41 10.24 -9.57
C SER A 107 5.31 11.05 -10.52
N LEU A 108 4.81 12.17 -11.04
CA LEU A 108 5.60 13.05 -11.90
C LEU A 108 6.72 13.74 -11.13
N TYR A 109 6.45 14.12 -9.88
CA TYR A 109 7.47 14.71 -9.00
C TYR A 109 8.61 13.73 -8.71
N ALA A 110 8.25 12.48 -8.40
CA ALA A 110 9.18 11.42 -8.08
C ALA A 110 10.17 11.12 -9.23
N ASP A 111 9.82 11.41 -10.48
CA ASP A 111 10.73 11.24 -11.62
C ASP A 111 11.74 12.38 -11.78
N LYS A 112 11.55 13.51 -11.09
CA LYS A 112 12.42 14.70 -11.21
C LYS A 112 13.41 14.84 -10.06
N LEU A 113 13.09 14.29 -8.89
CA LEU A 113 13.96 14.36 -7.74
C LEU A 113 15.26 13.57 -7.98
N PRO A 114 16.43 14.12 -7.61
CA PRO A 114 17.66 13.34 -7.61
C PRO A 114 17.48 12.12 -6.72
N GLY A 115 17.87 10.95 -7.22
CA GLY A 115 17.45 9.69 -6.62
C GLY A 115 17.78 9.53 -5.15
N GLU A 116 16.73 9.52 -4.33
CA GLU A 116 16.84 8.98 -2.99
C GLU A 116 16.67 7.47 -3.05
N ARG A 117 17.67 6.75 -2.51
CA ARG A 117 17.52 5.33 -2.24
C ARG A 117 16.46 5.14 -1.16
N PRO A 118 15.57 4.13 -1.28
CA PRO A 118 14.65 3.81 -0.21
C PRO A 118 15.46 3.58 1.07
N LYS A 119 15.18 4.36 2.11
CA LYS A 119 15.77 4.13 3.43
C LYS A 119 15.19 2.82 3.96
N SER A 120 16.05 1.83 4.21
CA SER A 120 15.66 0.57 4.84
C SER A 120 15.18 0.76 6.29
N GLU A 121 15.55 1.87 6.91
CA GLU A 121 15.13 2.28 8.25
C GLU A 121 13.88 3.16 8.18
N GLY A 122 12.76 2.56 7.79
CA GLY A 122 11.44 3.19 7.94
C GLY A 122 10.74 2.75 9.22
N SER A 123 9.81 3.57 9.72
CA SER A 123 8.96 3.26 10.88
C SER A 123 7.81 2.31 10.49
N GLY A 124 7.20 1.69 11.50
CA GLY A 124 6.03 0.83 11.35
C GLY A 124 6.30 -0.64 11.70
N THR A 125 5.38 -1.25 12.43
CA THR A 125 5.45 -2.66 12.83
C THR A 125 4.99 -3.54 11.68
N VAL A 126 5.84 -4.46 11.22
CA VAL A 126 5.50 -5.38 10.13
C VAL A 126 4.84 -6.63 10.71
N HIS A 127 3.57 -6.85 10.37
CA HIS A 127 2.81 -8.07 10.68
C HIS A 127 2.75 -8.93 9.43
N LEU A 128 3.46 -10.05 9.46
CA LEU A 128 3.42 -11.04 8.39
C LEU A 128 2.35 -12.09 8.68
N VAL A 129 1.43 -12.31 7.75
CA VAL A 129 0.44 -13.39 7.80
C VAL A 129 0.73 -14.39 6.70
N LEU A 130 0.99 -15.64 7.08
CA LEU A 130 1.23 -16.75 6.16
C LEU A 130 0.06 -17.73 6.22
N TYR A 131 -0.61 -17.91 5.08
CA TYR A 131 -1.69 -18.87 4.96
C TYR A 131 -1.12 -20.28 4.80
N GLY A 132 -1.07 -21.03 5.90
CA GLY A 132 -0.50 -22.37 5.98
C GLY A 132 -1.20 -23.38 5.06
N ASP A 133 -2.51 -23.23 4.86
CA ASP A 133 -3.32 -24.06 3.95
C ASP A 133 -3.32 -23.55 2.50
N GLY A 134 -2.63 -22.44 2.23
CA GLY A 134 -2.43 -21.90 0.88
C GLY A 134 -3.42 -20.81 0.47
N SER A 135 -4.49 -20.56 1.23
CA SER A 135 -5.39 -19.43 0.99
C SER A 135 -5.99 -18.89 2.28
N ASP A 136 -6.57 -17.70 2.17
CA ASP A 136 -7.28 -16.97 3.22
C ASP A 136 -8.77 -17.33 3.31
N VAL A 137 -9.26 -18.23 2.45
CA VAL A 137 -10.68 -18.60 2.31
C VAL A 137 -11.32 -18.98 3.65
N PHE A 138 -10.63 -19.78 4.47
CA PHE A 138 -11.15 -20.18 5.77
C PHE A 138 -10.83 -19.19 6.88
N ASN A 139 -9.85 -18.30 6.68
CA ASN A 139 -9.34 -17.41 7.70
C ASN A 139 -8.63 -16.19 7.09
N PRO A 140 -9.33 -15.11 6.73
CA PRO A 140 -8.71 -13.89 6.21
C PRO A 140 -8.20 -13.00 7.34
N MET A 141 -7.32 -13.59 8.15
CA MET A 141 -6.75 -12.95 9.34
C MET A 141 -6.03 -11.66 9.00
N ALA A 142 -5.34 -11.58 7.85
CA ALA A 142 -4.58 -10.40 7.48
C ALA A 142 -5.50 -9.20 7.23
N GLN A 143 -6.58 -9.41 6.49
CA GLN A 143 -7.56 -8.38 6.17
C GLN A 143 -8.29 -7.94 7.44
N ALA A 144 -8.76 -8.90 8.26
CA ALA A 144 -9.41 -8.59 9.54
C ALA A 144 -8.47 -7.86 10.51
N MET A 145 -7.18 -8.22 10.54
CA MET A 145 -6.17 -7.53 11.34
C MET A 145 -5.96 -6.08 10.87
N ALA A 146 -5.89 -5.86 9.55
CA ALA A 146 -5.73 -4.51 9.00
C ALA A 146 -6.91 -3.60 9.40
N VAL A 147 -8.15 -4.11 9.25
CA VAL A 147 -9.38 -3.41 9.66
C VAL A 147 -9.38 -3.15 11.17
N TYR A 148 -9.06 -4.16 11.98
CA TYR A 148 -9.01 -4.01 13.44
C TYR A 148 -8.01 -2.91 13.85
N LYS A 149 -6.78 -2.97 13.35
CA LYS A 149 -5.75 -1.97 13.68
C LYS A 149 -6.17 -0.57 13.23
N ALA A 150 -6.76 -0.41 12.04
CA ALA A 150 -7.28 0.88 11.59
C ALA A 150 -8.40 1.41 12.50
N SER A 151 -9.28 0.54 12.99
CA SER A 151 -10.33 0.91 13.97
C SER A 151 -9.79 1.38 15.32
N THR A 152 -8.53 1.06 15.65
CA THR A 152 -7.84 1.52 16.86
C THR A 152 -7.08 2.84 16.68
N ASN A 153 -7.47 3.67 15.69
CA ASN A 153 -6.83 4.94 15.32
C ASN A 153 -5.37 4.84 14.89
N LYS A 154 -4.93 3.67 14.44
CA LYS A 154 -3.60 3.49 13.88
C LYS A 154 -3.62 3.70 12.37
N SER A 155 -2.53 4.23 11.81
CA SER A 155 -2.35 4.23 10.36
C SER A 155 -1.85 2.86 9.89
N VAL A 156 -2.60 2.24 8.97
CA VAL A 156 -2.36 0.85 8.54
C VAL A 156 -2.19 0.76 7.04
N PHE A 157 -1.18 0.01 6.61
CA PHE A 157 -1.01 -0.39 5.21
C PHE A 157 -1.18 -1.90 5.03
N TYR A 158 -1.97 -2.33 4.05
CA TYR A 158 -2.15 -3.73 3.67
C TYR A 158 -1.60 -4.04 2.27
N ILE A 159 -0.91 -5.18 2.15
CA ILE A 159 -0.48 -5.73 0.86
C ILE A 159 -0.53 -7.26 0.85
N ASN A 160 -1.03 -7.80 -0.25
CA ASN A 160 -1.07 -9.22 -0.52
C ASN A 160 -0.04 -9.58 -1.61
N LEU A 161 0.75 -10.62 -1.38
CA LEU A 161 1.81 -11.12 -2.27
C LEU A 161 1.51 -12.53 -2.82
N ASP A 162 0.23 -12.89 -2.92
CA ASP A 162 -0.21 -14.07 -3.67
C ASP A 162 -0.33 -13.77 -5.17
N GLU A 163 -0.04 -14.79 -5.99
CA GLU A 163 -0.13 -14.75 -7.47
C GLU A 163 -1.56 -14.53 -7.98
N PHE A 164 -2.56 -14.76 -7.13
CA PHE A 164 -3.97 -14.53 -7.44
C PHE A 164 -4.61 -13.82 -6.25
N SER A 165 -4.15 -12.59 -6.02
CA SER A 165 -4.66 -11.79 -4.91
C SER A 165 -6.14 -11.45 -5.08
N ASN A 166 -6.89 -11.63 -3.99
CA ASN A 166 -8.29 -11.22 -3.79
C ASN A 166 -8.41 -9.92 -2.97
N THR A 167 -7.35 -9.09 -2.95
CA THR A 167 -7.33 -7.84 -2.16
C THR A 167 -8.53 -6.95 -2.44
N ASP A 168 -8.93 -6.87 -3.71
CA ASP A 168 -10.01 -6.00 -4.18
C ASP A 168 -11.42 -6.49 -3.77
N ASP A 169 -11.55 -7.74 -3.27
CA ASP A 169 -12.80 -8.25 -2.67
C ASP A 169 -12.99 -7.72 -1.25
N PHE A 170 -11.90 -7.39 -0.55
CA PHE A 170 -11.92 -6.92 0.84
C PHE A 170 -11.83 -5.40 0.98
N PHE A 171 -11.11 -4.74 0.07
CA PHE A 171 -10.85 -3.31 0.13
C PHE A 171 -11.19 -2.61 -1.19
N GLN A 172 -11.90 -1.49 -1.09
CA GLN A 172 -12.32 -0.71 -2.25
C GLN A 172 -11.58 0.64 -2.31
N GLY A 173 -11.11 1.00 -3.50
CA GLY A 173 -10.46 2.29 -3.74
C GLY A 173 -10.57 2.71 -5.20
N THR A 174 -10.47 4.01 -5.48
CA THR A 174 -10.62 4.57 -6.84
C THR A 174 -9.31 4.71 -7.61
N ASN A 175 -8.17 4.42 -6.97
CA ASN A 175 -6.87 4.54 -7.63
C ASN A 175 -6.78 3.57 -8.82
N THR A 176 -6.22 4.04 -9.92
CA THR A 176 -6.00 3.25 -11.13
C THR A 176 -4.66 2.52 -11.11
N LYS A 177 -3.69 3.02 -10.34
CA LYS A 177 -2.41 2.37 -10.08
C LYS A 177 -2.57 1.30 -8.99
N ASP A 178 -1.86 0.21 -9.17
CA ASP A 178 -1.96 -1.01 -8.36
C ASP A 178 -0.55 -1.59 -8.06
N LEU A 179 -0.52 -2.81 -7.51
CA LEU A 179 0.74 -3.50 -7.24
C LEU A 179 1.55 -3.79 -8.51
N SER A 180 0.94 -4.03 -9.68
CA SER A 180 1.68 -4.24 -10.93
C SER A 180 2.48 -2.99 -11.31
N GLU A 181 1.90 -1.80 -11.17
CA GLU A 181 2.61 -0.54 -11.43
C GLU A 181 3.78 -0.33 -10.45
N MET A 182 3.59 -0.67 -9.17
CA MET A 182 4.66 -0.60 -8.18
C MET A 182 5.80 -1.58 -8.49
N LEU A 183 5.47 -2.82 -8.85
CA LEU A 183 6.45 -3.84 -9.23
C LEU A 183 7.20 -3.45 -10.50
N TYR A 184 6.53 -2.82 -11.47
CA TYR A 184 7.19 -2.23 -12.64
C TYR A 184 8.25 -1.20 -12.22
N TYR A 185 7.93 -0.26 -11.33
CA TYR A 185 8.89 0.73 -10.86
C TYR A 185 10.11 0.10 -10.19
N ILE A 186 9.92 -0.94 -9.39
CA ILE A 186 11.00 -1.67 -8.73
C ILE A 186 11.88 -2.38 -9.76
N LYS A 187 11.28 -3.13 -10.68
CA LYS A 187 12.01 -3.89 -11.72
C LYS A 187 12.76 -2.97 -12.68
N ALA A 188 12.19 -1.82 -12.99
CA ALA A 188 12.84 -0.79 -13.80
C ALA A 188 13.86 0.06 -13.01
N GLN A 189 14.18 -0.33 -11.77
CA GLN A 189 15.14 0.35 -10.88
C GLN A 189 14.89 1.87 -10.79
N LYS A 190 13.61 2.24 -10.75
CA LYS A 190 13.22 3.63 -10.66
C LYS A 190 13.64 4.21 -9.31
N GLU A 191 14.06 5.46 -9.34
CA GLU A 191 14.39 6.22 -8.12
C GLU A 191 13.12 6.70 -7.41
N ASN A 192 13.27 7.17 -6.16
CA ASN A 192 12.21 7.76 -5.35
C ASN A 192 11.02 6.81 -5.12
N LEU A 193 11.33 5.54 -4.84
CA LEU A 193 10.34 4.46 -4.71
C LEU A 193 9.28 4.74 -3.64
N SER A 194 9.59 5.47 -2.56
CA SER A 194 8.60 5.82 -1.54
C SER A 194 7.47 6.72 -2.07
N LEU A 195 7.79 7.69 -2.93
CA LEU A 195 6.79 8.54 -3.59
C LEU A 195 6.00 7.75 -4.64
N LYS A 196 6.65 6.81 -5.32
CA LYS A 196 5.99 5.90 -6.26
C LYS A 196 5.03 4.95 -5.55
N ALA A 197 5.40 4.46 -4.37
CA ALA A 197 4.51 3.67 -3.52
C ALA A 197 3.29 4.48 -3.06
N GLU A 198 3.44 5.76 -2.71
CA GLU A 198 2.30 6.68 -2.45
C GLU A 198 1.36 6.75 -3.66
N ALA A 199 1.90 6.94 -4.86
CA ALA A 199 1.11 7.00 -6.09
C ALA A 199 0.35 5.69 -6.39
N CYS A 200 0.89 4.53 -6.01
CA CYS A 200 0.25 3.22 -6.17
C CYS A 200 -0.68 2.82 -5.00
N THR A 201 -0.70 3.59 -3.92
CA THR A 201 -1.53 3.30 -2.75
C THR A 201 -2.98 3.69 -2.99
N SER A 202 -3.93 2.87 -2.58
CA SER A 202 -5.36 3.19 -2.45
C SER A 202 -5.72 3.35 -0.98
N ARG A 203 -6.82 4.02 -0.68
CA ARG A 203 -7.41 4.07 0.65
C ARG A 203 -8.84 3.56 0.62
N ASP A 204 -9.15 2.58 1.46
CA ASP A 204 -10.52 2.19 1.72
C ASP A 204 -11.13 3.18 2.71
N ILE A 205 -12.16 3.92 2.27
CA ILE A 205 -12.79 4.98 3.06
C ILE A 205 -13.62 4.39 4.20
N ASN A 206 -14.20 3.20 4.01
CA ASN A 206 -15.07 2.56 4.99
C ASN A 206 -14.25 2.01 6.17
N TRP A 207 -13.10 1.40 5.87
CA TRP A 207 -12.25 0.75 6.87
C TRP A 207 -11.06 1.61 7.34
N GLY A 208 -10.73 2.68 6.61
CA GLY A 208 -9.58 3.53 6.92
C GLY A 208 -8.23 2.86 6.69
N VAL A 209 -8.19 1.79 5.88
CA VAL A 209 -7.00 1.01 5.55
C VAL A 209 -6.41 1.51 4.24
N ASP A 210 -5.12 1.85 4.25
CA ASP A 210 -4.38 2.10 3.01
C ASP A 210 -3.89 0.75 2.46
N PHE A 211 -3.93 0.55 1.14
CA PHE A 211 -3.58 -0.73 0.53
C PHE A 211 -3.10 -0.58 -0.91
N MET A 212 -2.38 -1.56 -1.44
CA MET A 212 -2.18 -1.69 -2.88
C MET A 212 -3.17 -2.71 -3.43
N LYS A 213 -3.90 -2.33 -4.50
CA LYS A 213 -4.79 -3.24 -5.23
C LYS A 213 -4.04 -4.45 -5.76
N GLY A 214 -4.77 -5.54 -5.99
CA GLY A 214 -4.21 -6.77 -6.55
C GLY A 214 -3.47 -6.48 -7.86
N HIS A 215 -2.37 -7.18 -8.08
CA HIS A 215 -1.64 -7.11 -9.35
C HIS A 215 -2.48 -7.75 -10.47
N LYS A 216 -2.28 -7.31 -11.71
CA LYS A 216 -3.07 -7.80 -12.87
C LYS A 216 -2.44 -9.02 -13.56
N ASN A 217 -1.16 -9.27 -13.32
CA ASN A 217 -0.40 -10.36 -13.92
C ASN A 217 0.28 -11.23 -12.85
N PRO A 218 -0.11 -12.50 -12.68
CA PRO A 218 0.53 -13.44 -11.74
C PRO A 218 2.04 -13.56 -11.88
N GLU A 219 2.57 -13.35 -13.09
CA GLU A 219 4.02 -13.41 -13.32
C GLU A 219 4.80 -12.30 -12.62
N ASP A 220 4.16 -11.16 -12.32
CA ASP A 220 4.83 -10.05 -11.64
C ASP A 220 5.29 -10.47 -10.23
N ILE A 221 4.48 -11.28 -9.55
CA ILE A 221 4.75 -11.85 -8.22
C ILE A 221 5.61 -13.10 -8.32
N SER A 222 5.32 -14.02 -9.24
CA SER A 222 6.06 -15.29 -9.32
C SER A 222 7.54 -15.09 -9.71
N LYS A 223 7.84 -14.01 -10.45
CA LYS A 223 9.20 -13.58 -10.82
C LYS A 223 9.79 -12.52 -9.87
N LEU A 224 9.17 -12.27 -8.72
CA LEU A 224 9.71 -11.35 -7.71
C LEU A 224 10.91 -12.00 -7.03
N ASN A 225 12.03 -11.28 -6.94
CA ASN A 225 13.23 -11.76 -6.23
C ASN A 225 13.43 -11.09 -4.86
N ALA A 226 14.38 -11.61 -4.08
CA ALA A 226 14.64 -11.14 -2.72
C ALA A 226 15.01 -9.64 -2.62
N SER A 227 15.78 -9.11 -3.59
CA SER A 227 16.17 -7.69 -3.56
C SER A 227 15.03 -6.76 -3.96
N GLU A 228 14.20 -7.19 -4.90
CA GLU A 228 12.99 -6.48 -5.32
C GLU A 228 11.97 -6.45 -4.18
N LEU A 229 11.78 -7.56 -3.46
CA LEU A 229 10.89 -7.61 -2.29
C LEU A 229 11.37 -6.69 -1.16
N LYS A 230 12.68 -6.68 -0.86
CA LYS A 230 13.26 -5.71 0.10
C LYS A 230 12.98 -4.27 -0.34
N SER A 231 13.10 -3.98 -1.63
CA SER A 231 12.81 -2.66 -2.18
C SER A 231 11.33 -2.29 -2.06
N LEU A 232 10.42 -3.25 -2.28
CA LEU A 232 8.98 -3.07 -2.09
C LEU A 232 8.65 -2.71 -0.64
N ILE A 233 9.09 -3.53 0.32
CA ILE A 233 8.84 -3.31 1.74
C ILE A 233 9.48 -1.99 2.20
N GLY A 234 10.72 -1.73 1.78
CA GLY A 234 11.44 -0.48 2.07
C GLY A 234 10.74 0.76 1.51
N SER A 235 10.13 0.68 0.33
CA SER A 235 9.37 1.80 -0.26
C SER A 235 8.12 2.15 0.53
N ILE A 236 7.45 1.14 1.12
CA ILE A 236 6.27 1.33 1.96
C ILE A 236 6.69 1.91 3.31
N ARG A 237 7.69 1.30 3.97
CA ARG A 237 8.23 1.74 5.27
C ARG A 237 8.84 3.13 5.21
N GLY A 238 9.55 3.44 4.12
CA GLY A 238 10.23 4.72 3.92
C GLY A 238 9.30 5.95 3.87
N ARG A 239 7.98 5.74 3.77
CA ARG A 239 6.97 6.81 3.89
C ARG A 239 6.82 7.31 5.32
N ASN A 240 7.21 6.51 6.32
CA ASN A 240 7.13 6.85 7.75
C ASN A 240 5.76 7.36 8.21
N CYS A 241 4.68 6.89 7.58
CA CYS A 241 3.31 7.32 7.85
C CYS A 241 2.42 6.20 8.39
N TYR A 242 2.95 4.99 8.55
CA TYR A 242 2.22 3.81 9.02
C TYR A 242 2.73 3.32 10.37
N ASP A 243 1.81 3.10 11.30
CA ASP A 243 2.06 2.43 12.57
C ASP A 243 2.20 0.92 12.37
N ASP A 244 1.36 0.34 11.51
CA ASP A 244 1.30 -1.09 11.23
C ASP A 244 1.27 -1.36 9.72
N ILE A 245 2.08 -2.31 9.27
CA ILE A 245 2.11 -2.81 7.88
C ILE A 245 1.76 -4.29 7.92
N VAL A 246 0.66 -4.67 7.28
CA VAL A 246 0.20 -6.05 7.20
C VAL A 246 0.54 -6.61 5.82
N ILE A 247 1.38 -7.64 5.80
CA ILE A 247 1.79 -8.36 4.58
C ILE A 247 1.20 -9.75 4.64
N SER A 248 0.49 -10.19 3.59
CA SER A 248 -0.04 -11.56 3.53
C SER A 248 0.36 -12.31 2.27
N ARG A 249 0.49 -13.63 2.39
CA ARG A 249 0.58 -14.58 1.26
C ARG A 249 0.40 -16.02 1.74
N ALA A 250 0.19 -16.94 0.81
CA ALA A 250 0.32 -18.38 1.02
C ALA A 250 1.69 -18.75 1.58
N PHE A 251 1.72 -19.69 2.53
CA PHE A 251 2.97 -20.23 3.03
C PHE A 251 3.65 -21.06 1.92
N ARG A 252 4.83 -20.59 1.50
CA ARG A 252 5.66 -21.23 0.48
C ARG A 252 7.12 -21.17 0.89
N GLN A 253 7.82 -22.29 0.72
CA GLN A 253 9.27 -22.31 0.90
C GLN A 253 9.93 -21.78 -0.37
N ASP A 254 10.25 -20.49 -0.38
CA ASP A 254 10.99 -19.82 -1.45
C ASP A 254 11.98 -18.78 -0.88
N GLU A 255 12.77 -18.15 -1.74
CA GLU A 255 13.74 -17.14 -1.33
C GLU A 255 13.08 -15.91 -0.69
N LEU A 256 11.85 -15.59 -1.09
CA LEU A 256 11.08 -14.48 -0.57
C LEU A 256 10.69 -14.70 0.89
N LEU A 257 10.40 -15.95 1.29
CA LEU A 257 10.09 -16.28 2.68
C LEU A 257 11.20 -15.78 3.62
N ASN A 258 12.48 -15.95 3.28
CA ASN A 258 13.56 -15.50 4.14
C ASN A 258 13.52 -13.98 4.37
N VAL A 259 13.27 -13.20 3.31
CA VAL A 259 13.13 -11.73 3.42
C VAL A 259 11.94 -11.36 4.29
N LEU A 260 10.79 -12.01 4.08
CA LEU A 260 9.59 -11.74 4.87
C LEU A 260 9.79 -12.04 6.35
N LEU A 261 10.45 -13.17 6.67
CA LEU A 261 10.76 -13.53 8.04
C LEU A 261 11.75 -12.54 8.68
N ASP A 262 12.66 -11.93 7.93
CA ASP A 262 13.61 -10.94 8.44
C ASP A 262 12.94 -9.59 8.73
N GLU A 263 12.10 -9.13 7.80
CA GLU A 263 11.40 -7.84 7.92
C GLU A 263 10.25 -7.88 8.94
N ALA A 264 9.67 -9.06 9.21
CA ALA A 264 8.54 -9.21 10.11
C ALA A 264 8.90 -8.97 11.58
N SER A 265 8.17 -8.04 12.21
CA SER A 265 8.18 -7.83 13.66
C SER A 265 7.33 -8.89 14.38
N ARG A 266 6.23 -9.31 13.76
CA ARG A 266 5.35 -10.41 14.22
C ARG A 266 4.95 -11.29 13.05
N ILE A 267 4.87 -12.59 13.27
CA ILE A 267 4.52 -13.59 12.27
C ILE A 267 3.30 -14.37 12.76
N TYR A 268 2.29 -14.43 11.93
CA TYR A 268 1.08 -15.21 12.14
C TYR A 268 1.00 -16.28 11.06
N ILE A 269 0.88 -17.55 11.43
CA ILE A 269 0.70 -18.64 10.47
C ILE A 269 -0.65 -19.29 10.74
N THR A 270 -1.52 -19.27 9.75
CA THR A 270 -2.92 -19.71 9.91
C THR A 270 -3.14 -21.11 9.34
N PHE A 271 -3.92 -21.91 10.04
CA PHE A 271 -4.32 -23.26 9.65
C PHE A 271 -5.78 -23.49 9.99
N SER A 272 -6.40 -24.47 9.35
CA SER A 272 -7.69 -25.04 9.75
C SER A 272 -7.50 -26.14 10.78
N ASP A 273 -8.57 -26.52 11.47
CA ASP A 273 -8.59 -27.62 12.44
C ASP A 273 -8.70 -29.02 11.80
N TYR A 274 -8.71 -29.11 10.46
CA TYR A 274 -8.67 -30.39 9.76
C TYR A 274 -7.37 -31.15 10.00
N TYR A 275 -7.46 -32.48 10.17
CA TYR A 275 -6.32 -33.35 10.47
C TYR A 275 -5.13 -33.16 9.50
N SER A 276 -5.40 -33.02 8.19
CA SER A 276 -4.38 -32.78 7.17
C SER A 276 -3.70 -31.43 7.32
N SER A 277 -4.46 -30.38 7.66
CA SER A 277 -3.95 -29.04 7.95
C SER A 277 -3.09 -29.03 9.22
N ILE A 278 -3.54 -29.67 10.29
CA ILE A 278 -2.76 -29.85 11.52
C ILE A 278 -1.46 -30.59 11.27
N THR A 279 -1.48 -31.65 10.47
CA THR A 279 -0.25 -32.37 10.08
C THR A 279 0.72 -31.45 9.32
N ARG A 280 0.21 -30.57 8.45
CA ARG A 280 1.02 -29.56 7.74
C ARG A 280 1.58 -28.52 8.72
N MET A 281 0.77 -28.05 9.67
CA MET A 281 1.19 -27.11 10.70
C MET A 281 2.37 -27.64 11.53
N VAL A 282 2.34 -28.91 11.94
CA VAL A 282 3.46 -29.53 12.68
C VAL A 282 4.75 -29.54 11.85
N LYS A 283 4.66 -29.79 10.53
CA LYS A 283 5.83 -29.72 9.64
C LYS A 283 6.36 -28.29 9.52
N VAL A 284 5.46 -27.31 9.39
CA VAL A 284 5.81 -25.89 9.31
C VAL A 284 6.45 -25.41 10.61
N SER A 285 5.95 -25.81 11.78
CA SER A 285 6.55 -25.43 13.07
C SER A 285 7.96 -26.00 13.25
N GLN A 286 8.19 -27.24 12.84
CA GLN A 286 9.53 -27.84 12.81
C GLN A 286 10.48 -27.06 11.89
N PHE A 287 10.01 -26.67 10.70
CA PHE A 287 10.78 -25.85 9.77
C PHE A 287 11.14 -24.47 10.36
N ILE A 288 10.17 -23.77 10.96
CA ILE A 288 10.43 -22.48 11.62
C ILE A 288 11.42 -22.64 12.77
N LYS A 289 11.31 -23.71 13.57
CA LYS A 289 12.26 -24.00 14.65
C LYS A 289 13.67 -24.27 14.12
N GLN A 290 13.82 -24.94 12.99
CA GLN A 290 15.14 -25.13 12.37
C GLN A 290 15.75 -23.80 11.92
N LYS A 291 14.91 -22.88 11.43
CA LYS A 291 15.33 -21.53 11.02
C LYS A 291 15.74 -20.64 12.19
N GLU A 292 15.30 -20.91 13.42
CA GLU A 292 15.73 -20.21 14.64
C GLU A 292 17.26 -20.24 14.82
N HIS A 293 17.92 -21.35 14.45
CA HIS A 293 19.37 -21.46 14.53
C HIS A 293 20.11 -20.48 13.60
N GLU A 294 19.47 -20.08 12.51
CA GLU A 294 20.00 -19.08 11.57
C GLU A 294 19.52 -17.66 11.94
N LYS A 295 18.37 -17.54 12.60
CA LYS A 295 17.64 -16.30 12.84
C LYS A 295 17.06 -16.27 14.26
N SER A 296 17.79 -15.64 15.19
CA SER A 296 17.37 -15.51 16.58
C SER A 296 16.05 -14.75 16.75
N GLY A 297 15.18 -15.24 17.63
CA GLY A 297 13.90 -14.64 18.00
C GLY A 297 12.73 -14.97 17.06
N LEU A 298 12.91 -15.92 16.12
CA LEU A 298 11.87 -16.31 15.16
C LEU A 298 10.71 -17.05 15.85
N THR A 299 11.01 -17.95 16.79
CA THR A 299 10.00 -18.66 17.59
C THR A 299 9.17 -17.69 18.41
N ASP A 300 9.81 -16.70 19.04
CA ASP A 300 9.16 -15.74 19.93
C ASP A 300 8.18 -14.85 19.17
N LYS A 301 8.53 -14.44 17.95
CA LYS A 301 7.65 -13.61 17.11
C LYS A 301 6.62 -14.40 16.31
N THR A 302 6.67 -15.74 16.31
CA THR A 302 5.75 -16.59 15.55
C THR A 302 4.56 -17.07 16.39
N ILE A 303 3.36 -16.89 15.86
CA ILE A 303 2.09 -17.30 16.46
C ILE A 303 1.31 -18.17 15.46
N PHE A 304 0.90 -19.34 15.91
CA PHE A 304 0.04 -20.24 15.12
C PHE A 304 -1.43 -19.97 15.43
N CYS A 305 -2.24 -19.77 14.40
CA CYS A 305 -3.67 -19.47 14.52
C CYS A 305 -4.49 -20.57 13.85
N ILE A 306 -5.29 -21.31 14.62
CA ILE A 306 -6.04 -22.48 14.15
C ILE A 306 -7.51 -22.11 14.09
N THR A 307 -8.10 -22.12 12.91
CA THR A 307 -9.50 -21.75 12.71
C THR A 307 -10.38 -22.97 12.82
N VAL A 308 -11.41 -22.88 13.67
CA VAL A 308 -12.41 -23.92 13.87
C VAL A 308 -13.40 -23.89 12.71
N THR A 309 -13.44 -24.96 11.91
CA THR A 309 -14.25 -25.02 10.67
C THR A 309 -15.64 -25.63 10.87
N GLY A 310 -15.83 -26.45 11.92
CA GLY A 310 -17.15 -26.87 12.40
C GLY A 310 -17.97 -27.73 11.43
N ILE A 311 -17.62 -29.02 11.30
CA ILE A 311 -18.61 -30.09 11.01
C ILE A 311 -18.35 -31.24 12.01
N ASN A 312 -19.06 -31.25 13.13
CA ASN A 312 -19.19 -32.38 14.08
C ASN A 312 -17.95 -32.91 14.83
N GLN A 313 -16.88 -32.13 15.04
CA GLN A 313 -15.79 -32.54 15.95
C GLN A 313 -15.48 -31.44 16.95
N ALA A 314 -15.38 -31.80 18.23
CA ALA A 314 -14.80 -30.91 19.23
C ALA A 314 -13.38 -30.53 18.76
N PRO A 315 -12.96 -29.26 18.87
CA PRO A 315 -11.64 -28.84 18.44
C PRO A 315 -10.61 -29.74 19.12
N ASN A 316 -9.70 -30.32 18.33
CA ASN A 316 -8.66 -31.17 18.87
C ASN A 316 -7.68 -30.31 19.68
N THR A 317 -7.97 -30.09 20.96
CA THR A 317 -7.21 -29.20 21.85
C THR A 317 -5.83 -29.75 22.18
N SER A 318 -5.56 -31.04 21.90
CA SER A 318 -4.31 -31.72 22.20
C SER A 318 -3.23 -31.58 21.12
N ILE A 319 -3.35 -30.61 20.20
CA ILE A 319 -2.32 -30.37 19.19
C ILE A 319 -1.11 -29.71 19.84
N ASP A 320 -0.08 -30.48 20.17
CA ASP A 320 1.15 -29.93 20.74
C ASP A 320 2.07 -29.37 19.65
N ILE A 321 2.48 -28.10 19.82
CA ILE A 321 3.47 -27.44 18.98
C ILE A 321 4.50 -26.81 19.92
N PRO A 322 5.45 -27.60 20.42
CA PRO A 322 6.32 -27.15 21.49
C PRO A 322 7.11 -25.92 21.04
N ASN A 323 7.28 -24.95 21.95
CA ASN A 323 8.01 -23.69 21.75
C ASN A 323 7.26 -22.60 20.96
N PHE A 324 5.99 -22.81 20.57
CA PHE A 324 5.21 -21.80 19.86
C PHE A 324 3.93 -21.42 20.60
N ARG A 325 3.56 -20.15 20.48
CA ARG A 325 2.24 -19.67 20.88
C ARG A 325 1.20 -20.14 19.86
N LYS A 326 0.07 -20.65 20.34
CA LYS A 326 -1.05 -21.08 19.51
C LYS A 326 -2.36 -20.51 20.04
N TYR A 327 -3.26 -20.16 19.13
CA TYR A 327 -4.61 -19.71 19.45
C TYR A 327 -5.63 -20.39 18.56
N MET A 328 -6.78 -20.71 19.15
CA MET A 328 -7.95 -21.15 18.40
C MET A 328 -8.77 -19.91 18.02
N LEU A 329 -9.12 -19.80 16.75
CA LEU A 329 -10.01 -18.77 16.23
C LEU A 329 -11.36 -19.42 15.87
N PRO A 330 -12.50 -18.78 16.20
CA PRO A 330 -13.79 -19.25 15.70
C PRO A 330 -13.85 -19.05 14.17
N ARG A 331 -14.89 -19.57 13.53
CA ARG A 331 -15.11 -19.34 12.10
C ARG A 331 -15.26 -17.82 11.84
N PRO A 332 -14.59 -17.25 10.82
CA PRO A 332 -14.64 -15.80 10.58
C PRO A 332 -15.98 -15.34 9.99
N TYR A 333 -16.65 -16.18 9.21
CA TYR A 333 -17.85 -15.82 8.46
C TYR A 333 -18.99 -16.81 8.68
N ASP A 334 -20.21 -16.30 8.64
CA ASP A 334 -21.41 -17.13 8.48
C ASP A 334 -21.54 -17.58 7.01
N GLU A 335 -22.26 -18.66 6.75
CA GLU A 335 -22.29 -19.34 5.43
C GLU A 335 -22.71 -18.45 4.25
N GLU A 336 -23.33 -17.31 4.50
CA GLU A 336 -23.90 -16.40 3.48
C GLU A 336 -23.12 -15.09 3.29
N ALA A 337 -22.19 -14.72 4.18
CA ALA A 337 -21.54 -13.40 4.18
C ALA A 337 -20.01 -13.49 4.18
N VAL A 338 -19.37 -13.15 3.05
CA VAL A 338 -17.91 -13.37 2.83
C VAL A 338 -17.05 -12.15 3.22
N THR A 339 -17.66 -11.00 3.55
CA THR A 339 -16.89 -9.74 3.65
C THR A 339 -16.82 -9.13 5.06
N THR A 340 -17.76 -9.44 5.96
CA THR A 340 -17.75 -8.89 7.33
C THR A 340 -17.52 -10.00 8.36
N PRO A 341 -16.39 -10.01 9.08
CA PRO A 341 -16.11 -11.06 10.05
C PRO A 341 -17.07 -11.00 11.26
N ARG A 342 -17.36 -12.15 11.84
CA ARG A 342 -18.18 -12.29 13.05
C ARG A 342 -17.53 -11.61 14.25
N ALA A 343 -18.38 -11.12 15.16
CA ALA A 343 -17.92 -10.40 16.36
C ALA A 343 -17.05 -11.26 17.29
N ASP A 344 -17.36 -12.56 17.43
CA ASP A 344 -16.57 -13.49 18.22
C ASP A 344 -15.18 -13.74 17.62
N TYR A 345 -15.08 -13.80 16.29
CA TYR A 345 -13.81 -13.84 15.57
C TYR A 345 -12.97 -12.58 15.79
N ILE A 346 -13.56 -11.40 15.64
CA ILE A 346 -12.87 -10.13 15.89
C ILE A 346 -12.41 -10.03 17.36
N SER A 347 -13.23 -10.48 18.31
CA SER A 347 -12.85 -10.51 19.73
C SER A 347 -11.68 -11.45 19.99
N ALA A 348 -11.66 -12.64 19.38
CA ALA A 348 -10.53 -13.57 19.51
C ALA A 348 -9.26 -13.01 18.86
N LEU A 349 -9.39 -12.41 17.68
CA LEU A 349 -8.30 -11.74 16.98
C LEU A 349 -7.69 -10.62 17.83
N LYS A 350 -8.54 -9.78 18.44
CA LYS A 350 -8.10 -8.72 19.36
C LYS A 350 -7.20 -9.25 20.47
N THR A 351 -7.60 -10.33 21.15
CA THR A 351 -6.80 -10.94 22.22
C THR A 351 -5.42 -11.41 21.74
N ILE A 352 -5.29 -11.84 20.49
CA ILE A 352 -4.02 -12.25 19.88
C ILE A 352 -3.15 -11.03 19.55
N LEU A 353 -3.76 -9.96 19.04
CA LEU A 353 -3.06 -8.79 18.52
C LEU A 353 -2.61 -7.78 19.59
N GLU A 354 -3.11 -7.90 20.83
CA GLU A 354 -2.81 -7.02 21.97
C GLU A 354 -1.79 -7.58 22.97
N GLN A 355 -1.37 -8.84 22.78
CA GLN A 355 -0.19 -9.42 23.44
C GLN A 355 1.07 -8.96 22.72
#